data_AF-A0A4R7SPT3-F1
#
_entry.id   AF-A0A4R7SPT3-F1
#
_cell.length_a   1.000
_cell.length_b   1.000
_cell.length_c   1.000
_cell.angle_alpha   90.00
_cell.angle_beta   90.00
_cell.angle_gamma   90.00
#
_symmetry.space_group_name_H-M   'P 1'
#
loop_
_entity.id
_entity.type
_entity.pdbx_description
1 polymer ?
#
loop_
_entity_poly.entity_id
_entity_poly.type
_entity_poly.pdbx_seq_one_letter_code
_entity_poly.pdbx_strand_id
1 'polypeptide(L)'
;MQSTSQPPELPAQVKWTQEELNAYLDRPLQTGGKIFPGTEGMMLRDIEQDIMKGGRFIVHHWCFSIIILSFSRTTSTRYFRSWKSGIGRASFYSLVSMTFGWWGFPFGLLYTPLCLWKNARGGTDVTSDLLSQIIGPARAHSVLSKAAPRKADFLHGLLLFVSFALPVGLFFALVVTVALRR
;
A
#
# COMPACT_ATOMS: atom_id res chain seq x y z
N MET A 1 17.78 -38.22 15.66
CA MET A 1 18.81 -37.38 15.00
C MET A 1 18.16 -36.05 14.66
N GLN A 2 18.34 -35.04 15.51
CA GLN A 2 17.80 -33.69 15.32
C GLN A 2 18.64 -32.97 14.26
N SER A 3 18.04 -32.69 13.11
CA SER A 3 18.62 -31.81 12.08
C SER A 3 18.31 -30.37 12.48
N THR A 4 19.20 -29.79 13.28
CA THR A 4 19.20 -28.36 13.59
C THR A 4 19.65 -27.63 12.33
N SER A 5 18.69 -27.22 11.49
CA SER A 5 18.97 -26.36 10.35
C SER A 5 19.28 -24.96 10.86
N GLN A 6 20.56 -24.75 11.15
CA GLN A 6 21.14 -23.43 11.37
C GLN A 6 20.74 -22.55 10.18
N PRO A 7 20.05 -21.40 10.40
CA PRO A 7 19.71 -20.48 9.32
C PRO A 7 20.99 -20.11 8.57
N PRO A 8 20.96 -19.97 7.23
CA PRO A 8 22.14 -19.59 6.46
C PRO A 8 22.72 -18.31 7.07
N GLU A 9 23.95 -18.40 7.57
CA GLU A 9 24.68 -17.24 8.08
C GLU A 9 24.72 -16.19 6.96
N LEU A 10 24.11 -15.03 7.25
CA LEU A 10 24.12 -13.89 6.35
C LEU A 10 25.58 -13.62 5.97
N PRO A 11 25.92 -13.46 4.68
CA PRO A 11 27.29 -13.23 4.25
C PRO A 11 27.87 -12.07 5.06
N ALA A 12 29.12 -12.25 5.50
CA ALA A 12 29.86 -11.29 6.32
C ALA A 12 29.59 -9.87 5.82
N GLN A 13 29.01 -9.03 6.69
CA GLN A 13 28.59 -7.69 6.31
C GLN A 13 29.75 -6.98 5.62
N VAL A 14 29.56 -6.61 4.35
CA VAL A 14 30.54 -5.83 3.60
C VAL A 14 30.88 -4.60 4.44
N LYS A 15 32.10 -4.53 4.96
CA LYS A 15 32.58 -3.40 5.74
C LYS A 15 32.91 -2.29 4.76
N TRP A 16 31.93 -1.44 4.49
CA TRP A 16 32.11 -0.22 3.71
C TRP A 16 33.05 0.72 4.43
N THR A 17 33.98 1.33 3.70
CA THR A 17 34.67 2.53 4.21
C THR A 17 33.68 3.69 4.33
N GLN A 18 33.98 4.69 5.16
CA GLN A 18 33.07 5.82 5.37
C GLN A 18 32.84 6.63 4.08
N GLU A 19 33.87 6.73 3.24
CA GLU A 19 33.80 7.42 1.95
C GLU A 19 32.92 6.66 0.96
N GLU A 20 33.09 5.34 0.83
CA GLU A 20 32.24 4.51 -0.03
C GLU A 20 30.78 4.51 0.45
N LEU A 21 30.56 4.50 1.77
CA LEU A 21 29.21 4.58 2.34
C LEU A 21 28.55 5.92 2.00
N ASN A 22 29.29 7.03 2.09
CA ASN A 22 28.77 8.34 1.71
C ASN A 22 28.46 8.38 0.21
N ALA A 23 29.38 7.91 -0.64
CA ALA A 23 29.14 7.83 -2.09
C ALA A 23 27.92 6.97 -2.45
N TYR A 24 27.72 5.85 -1.74
CA TYR A 24 26.54 5.01 -1.90
C TYR A 24 25.25 5.70 -1.44
N LEU A 25 25.31 6.48 -0.36
CA LEU A 25 24.16 7.16 0.23
C LEU A 25 23.71 8.41 -0.54
N ASP A 26 24.65 9.05 -1.24
CA ASP A 26 24.41 10.29 -1.97
C ASP A 26 23.86 10.04 -3.40
N ARG A 27 23.59 8.78 -3.74
CA ARG A 27 22.93 8.41 -5.01
C ARG A 27 21.40 8.59 -4.92
N PRO A 28 20.72 8.98 -6.01
CA PRO A 28 19.27 8.96 -6.07
C PRO A 28 18.73 7.52 -6.10
N LEU A 29 17.52 7.32 -5.58
CA LEU A 29 16.84 6.02 -5.68
C LEU A 29 16.38 5.80 -7.13
N GLN A 30 16.93 4.78 -7.78
CA GLN A 30 16.62 4.44 -9.16
C GLN A 30 16.07 3.03 -9.30
N THR A 31 15.17 2.84 -10.26
CA THR A 31 14.68 1.52 -10.68
C THR A 31 14.67 1.49 -12.19
N GLY A 32 15.41 0.55 -12.80
CA GLY A 32 15.53 0.46 -14.26
C GLY A 32 16.13 1.72 -14.91
N GLY A 33 17.07 2.40 -14.22
CA GLY A 33 17.76 3.60 -14.71
C GLY A 33 16.95 4.91 -14.62
N LYS A 34 15.73 4.88 -14.08
CA LYS A 34 14.91 6.08 -13.83
C LYS A 34 14.75 6.34 -12.34
N ILE A 35 14.60 7.61 -11.96
CA ILE A 35 14.32 8.01 -10.57
C ILE A 35 12.96 7.47 -10.15
N PHE A 36 12.88 6.97 -8.93
CA PHE A 36 11.64 6.41 -8.40
C PHE A 36 10.55 7.50 -8.24
N PRO A 37 9.29 7.27 -8.69
CA PRO A 37 8.24 8.27 -8.57
C PRO A 37 7.94 8.67 -7.11
N GLY A 38 8.04 9.97 -6.81
CA GLY A 38 7.86 10.55 -5.48
C GLY A 38 9.16 10.78 -4.70
N THR A 39 10.30 10.29 -5.18
CA THR A 39 11.64 10.51 -4.57
C THR A 39 12.44 11.56 -5.34
N GLU A 40 11.80 12.41 -6.13
CA GLU A 40 12.48 13.43 -6.93
C GLU A 40 13.23 14.40 -6.02
N GLY A 41 14.52 14.62 -6.33
CA GLY A 41 15.41 15.48 -5.56
C GLY A 41 15.85 14.94 -4.19
N MET A 42 15.57 13.66 -3.89
CA MET A 42 16.01 13.00 -2.65
C MET A 42 17.17 12.04 -2.91
N MET A 43 18.18 12.08 -2.05
CA MET A 43 19.23 11.05 -2.01
C MET A 43 18.76 9.84 -1.21
N LEU A 44 19.45 8.71 -1.37
CA LEU A 44 19.12 7.49 -0.64
C LEU A 44 19.15 7.71 0.88
N ARG A 45 20.09 8.54 1.37
CA ARG A 45 20.15 8.98 2.77
C ARG A 45 18.86 9.65 3.24
N ASP A 46 18.33 10.58 2.45
CA ASP A 46 17.12 11.32 2.78
C ASP A 46 15.91 10.38 2.85
N ILE A 47 15.87 9.40 1.94
CA ILE A 47 14.81 8.40 1.87
C ILE A 47 14.88 7.45 3.06
N GLU A 48 16.07 6.96 3.44
CA GLU A 48 16.25 6.14 4.64
C GLU A 48 15.79 6.90 5.89
N GLN A 49 16.19 8.16 6.02
CA GLN A 49 15.80 9.00 7.15
C GLN A 49 14.30 9.29 7.17
N ASP A 50 13.69 9.53 6.01
CA ASP A 50 12.26 9.77 5.90
C ASP A 50 11.45 8.49 6.18
N ILE A 51 11.94 7.31 5.76
CA ILE A 51 11.34 6.00 6.13
C ILE A 51 11.40 5.80 7.64
N MET A 52 12.52 6.14 8.30
CA MET A 52 12.60 6.09 9.76
C MET A 52 11.53 6.99 10.42
N LYS A 53 11.21 8.14 9.81
CA LYS A 53 10.14 9.06 10.23
C LYS A 53 8.73 8.59 9.83
N GLY A 54 8.59 7.50 9.08
CA GLY A 54 7.32 6.92 8.65
C GLY A 54 6.96 7.13 7.16
N GLY A 55 7.93 7.50 6.32
CA GLY A 55 7.83 7.47 4.87
C GLY A 55 7.74 6.03 4.32
N ARG A 56 7.04 5.82 3.21
CA ARG A 56 6.64 4.47 2.76
C ARG A 56 6.50 4.37 1.25
N PHE A 57 6.67 3.17 0.71
CA PHE A 57 6.29 2.82 -0.65
C PHE A 57 4.94 2.11 -0.63
N ILE A 58 3.95 2.75 -1.25
CA ILE A 58 2.56 2.28 -1.20
C ILE A 58 2.08 1.93 -2.61
N VAL A 59 1.41 0.79 -2.71
CA VAL A 59 0.61 0.40 -3.86
C VAL A 59 -0.86 0.49 -3.47
N HIS A 60 -1.64 1.27 -4.24
CA HIS A 60 -3.09 1.30 -4.09
C HIS A 60 -3.73 0.25 -5.01
N HIS A 61 -4.82 -0.32 -4.55
CA HIS A 61 -5.64 -1.24 -5.34
C HIS A 61 -6.85 -0.47 -5.85
N TRP A 62 -7.34 -0.77 -7.04
CA TRP A 62 -8.62 -0.26 -7.50
C TRP A 62 -9.40 -1.41 -8.12
N CYS A 63 -10.69 -1.44 -7.81
CA CYS A 63 -11.60 -2.44 -8.34
C CYS A 63 -12.70 -1.73 -9.12
N PHE A 64 -13.04 -2.25 -10.29
CA PHE A 64 -14.24 -1.84 -11.01
C PHE A 64 -14.90 -3.08 -11.59
N SER A 65 -16.23 -3.10 -11.57
CA SER A 65 -17.01 -4.22 -12.09
C SER A 65 -17.93 -3.73 -13.22
N ILE A 66 -18.06 -4.53 -14.27
CA ILE A 66 -19.03 -4.36 -15.35
C ILE A 66 -19.95 -5.57 -15.30
N ILE A 67 -21.07 -5.43 -14.58
CA ILE A 67 -22.22 -6.37 -14.47
C ILE A 67 -21.87 -7.81 -14.05
N ILE A 68 -21.06 -8.52 -14.83
CA ILE A 68 -20.63 -9.91 -14.60
C ILE A 68 -19.10 -10.03 -14.46
N LEU A 69 -18.33 -9.02 -14.88
CA LEU A 69 -16.87 -9.04 -14.85
C LEU A 69 -16.35 -8.07 -13.79
N SER A 70 -15.48 -8.54 -12.90
CA SER A 70 -14.79 -7.71 -11.91
C SER A 70 -13.31 -7.67 -12.21
N PHE A 71 -12.76 -6.46 -12.34
CA PHE A 71 -11.33 -6.25 -12.53
C PHE A 71 -10.74 -5.64 -11.26
N SER A 72 -9.70 -6.29 -10.71
CA SER A 72 -8.89 -5.76 -9.62
C SER A 72 -7.51 -5.44 -10.18
N ARG A 73 -7.10 -4.18 -10.17
CA ARG A 73 -5.77 -3.77 -10.64
C ARG A 73 -5.04 -3.00 -9.54
N THR A 74 -3.72 -3.16 -9.53
CA THR A 74 -2.80 -2.39 -8.69
C THR A 74 -2.31 -1.16 -9.44
N THR A 75 -2.15 -0.04 -8.74
CA THR A 75 -1.49 1.15 -9.29
C THR A 75 0.03 0.97 -9.28
N SER A 76 0.75 1.81 -10.02
CA SER A 76 2.22 1.90 -9.89
C SER A 76 2.63 2.21 -8.45
N THR A 77 3.68 1.57 -7.95
CA THR A 77 4.27 1.86 -6.65
C THR A 77 4.72 3.32 -6.60
N ARG A 78 4.33 4.05 -5.55
CA ARG A 78 4.71 5.45 -5.35
C ARG A 78 5.26 5.65 -3.95
N TYR A 79 6.25 6.53 -3.84
CA TYR A 79 6.76 6.95 -2.55
C TYR A 79 5.85 7.98 -1.88
N PHE A 80 5.54 7.77 -0.60
CA PHE A 80 4.80 8.66 0.27
C PHE A 80 5.74 9.17 1.36
N ARG A 81 5.97 10.48 1.35
CA ARG A 81 6.83 11.16 2.33
C ARG A 81 6.20 11.15 3.73
N SER A 82 7.01 11.04 4.78
CA SER A 82 6.55 10.95 6.18
C SER A 82 5.61 12.09 6.61
N TRP A 83 5.86 13.31 6.11
CA TRP A 83 5.12 14.53 6.45
C TRP A 83 3.86 14.75 5.63
N LYS A 84 3.61 13.95 4.58
CA LYS A 84 2.44 14.11 3.72
C LYS A 84 1.37 13.08 4.07
N SER A 85 0.18 13.55 4.43
CA SER A 85 -0.97 12.69 4.66
C SER A 85 -1.33 11.89 3.39
N GLY A 86 -1.28 10.56 3.45
CA GLY A 86 -1.68 9.66 2.35
C GLY A 86 -3.20 9.64 2.06
N ILE A 87 -3.97 10.38 2.85
CA ILE A 87 -5.45 10.38 2.94
C ILE A 87 -6.15 10.78 1.63
N GLY A 88 -5.59 11.75 0.89
CA GLY A 88 -6.30 12.35 -0.25
C GLY A 88 -6.42 11.44 -1.48
N ARG A 89 -5.53 10.45 -1.68
CA ARG A 89 -5.55 9.60 -2.89
C ARG A 89 -6.17 8.24 -2.66
N ALA A 90 -5.97 7.66 -1.47
CA ALA A 90 -6.62 6.40 -1.10
C ALA A 90 -8.15 6.54 -1.06
N SER A 91 -8.66 7.72 -0.68
CA SER A 91 -10.10 8.04 -0.67
C SER A 91 -10.71 8.08 -2.07
N PHE A 92 -10.02 8.65 -3.07
CA PHE A 92 -10.52 8.67 -4.45
C PHE A 92 -10.65 7.25 -5.05
N TYR A 93 -9.62 6.41 -4.91
CA TYR A 93 -9.69 5.03 -5.42
C TYR A 93 -10.72 4.17 -4.67
N SER A 94 -10.91 4.44 -3.37
CA SER A 94 -11.97 3.82 -2.58
C SER A 94 -13.34 4.25 -3.10
N LEU A 95 -13.54 5.54 -3.39
CA LEU A 95 -14.79 6.08 -3.94
C LEU A 95 -15.12 5.48 -5.32
N VAL A 96 -14.14 5.37 -6.22
CA VAL A 96 -14.34 4.73 -7.54
C VAL A 96 -14.69 3.25 -7.39
N SER A 97 -14.00 2.54 -6.48
CA SER A 97 -14.31 1.13 -6.21
C SER A 97 -15.70 0.98 -5.58
N MET A 98 -16.13 1.95 -4.78
CA MET A 98 -17.44 2.02 -4.15
C MET A 98 -18.56 2.25 -5.17
N THR A 99 -18.38 3.15 -6.14
CA THR A 99 -19.42 3.47 -7.12
C THR A 99 -19.55 2.46 -8.24
N PHE A 100 -18.46 1.79 -8.62
CA PHE A 100 -18.44 0.89 -9.79
C PHE A 100 -18.17 -0.58 -9.46
N GLY A 101 -17.69 -0.92 -8.26
CA GLY A 101 -17.35 -2.31 -7.90
C GLY A 101 -18.56 -3.19 -7.57
N TRP A 102 -19.61 -2.62 -6.99
CA TRP A 102 -20.76 -3.38 -6.46
C TRP A 102 -21.74 -3.90 -7.51
N TRP A 103 -21.71 -3.35 -8.72
CA TRP A 103 -22.61 -3.78 -9.80
C TRP A 103 -22.24 -5.13 -10.42
N GLY A 104 -21.14 -5.76 -9.97
CA GLY A 104 -20.72 -7.09 -10.41
C GLY A 104 -21.34 -8.21 -9.59
N PHE A 105 -22.25 -9.02 -10.15
CA PHE A 105 -22.77 -10.22 -9.50
C PHE A 105 -22.13 -11.48 -10.11
N PRO A 106 -21.58 -12.43 -9.33
CA PRO A 106 -21.40 -12.46 -7.87
C PRO A 106 -20.06 -11.85 -7.38
N PHE A 107 -19.09 -11.64 -8.28
CA PHE A 107 -17.70 -11.34 -7.92
C PHE A 107 -17.47 -9.94 -7.36
N GLY A 108 -18.26 -8.95 -7.77
CA GLY A 108 -18.15 -7.57 -7.29
C GLY A 108 -18.47 -7.43 -5.79
N LEU A 109 -19.38 -8.25 -5.27
CA LEU A 109 -19.69 -8.33 -3.84
C LEU A 109 -18.53 -8.87 -3.00
N LEU A 110 -17.62 -9.67 -3.58
CA LEU A 110 -16.47 -10.23 -2.85
C LEU A 110 -15.21 -9.36 -2.99
N TYR A 111 -14.90 -8.91 -4.20
CA TYR A 111 -13.67 -8.16 -4.47
C TYR A 111 -13.72 -6.72 -4.00
N THR A 112 -14.91 -6.09 -4.02
CA THR A 112 -15.02 -4.68 -3.61
C THR A 112 -14.74 -4.48 -2.12
N PRO A 113 -15.32 -5.25 -1.18
CA PRO A 113 -14.95 -5.16 0.23
C PRO A 113 -13.47 -5.43 0.50
N LEU A 114 -12.88 -6.40 -0.21
CA LEU A 114 -11.47 -6.75 -0.05
C LEU A 114 -10.56 -5.62 -0.53
N CYS A 115 -10.89 -4.99 -1.66
CA CYS A 115 -10.15 -3.86 -2.21
C CYS A 115 -10.29 -2.62 -1.31
N LEU A 116 -11.51 -2.34 -0.85
CA LEU A 116 -11.80 -1.29 0.12
C LEU A 116 -11.04 -1.53 1.43
N TRP A 117 -10.98 -2.76 1.93
CA TRP A 117 -10.24 -3.10 3.13
C TRP A 117 -8.73 -2.89 2.97
N LYS A 118 -8.14 -3.32 1.84
CA LYS A 118 -6.73 -3.07 1.52
C LYS A 118 -6.41 -1.57 1.41
N ASN A 119 -7.30 -0.80 0.79
CA ASN A 119 -7.13 0.65 0.66
C ASN A 119 -7.39 1.41 1.97
N ALA A 120 -8.33 0.95 2.79
CA ALA A 120 -8.62 1.49 4.12
C ALA A 120 -7.45 1.25 5.08
N ARG A 121 -6.74 0.13 4.91
CA ARG A 121 -5.39 -0.06 5.46
C ARG A 121 -4.36 0.71 4.65
N GLY A 122 -4.65 1.91 4.15
CA GLY A 122 -3.71 2.84 3.51
C GLY A 122 -2.96 2.28 2.28
N GLY A 123 -3.45 1.22 1.65
CA GLY A 123 -2.78 0.50 0.57
C GLY A 123 -1.84 -0.60 1.06
N THR A 124 -1.30 -1.36 0.11
CA THR A 124 -0.27 -2.36 0.40
C THR A 124 1.07 -1.66 0.54
N ASP A 125 1.64 -1.75 1.74
CA ASP A 125 3.00 -1.31 2.00
C ASP A 125 3.96 -2.33 1.37
N VAL A 126 4.74 -1.86 0.39
CA VAL A 126 5.76 -2.67 -0.30
C VAL A 126 7.17 -2.18 0.05
N THR A 127 7.31 -1.37 1.11
CA THR A 127 8.59 -0.79 1.52
C THR A 127 9.62 -1.88 1.81
N SER A 128 9.23 -2.96 2.49
CA SER A 128 10.14 -4.07 2.82
C SER A 128 10.73 -4.73 1.57
N ASP A 129 9.85 -5.08 0.64
CA ASP A 129 10.21 -5.87 -0.54
C ASP A 129 11.01 -5.00 -1.50
N LEU A 130 10.60 -3.75 -1.67
CA LEU A 130 11.27 -2.79 -2.55
C LEU A 130 12.66 -2.41 -2.03
N LEU A 131 12.81 -2.10 -0.73
CA LEU A 131 14.13 -1.80 -0.16
C LEU A 131 15.03 -3.03 -0.26
N SER A 132 14.52 -4.22 0.04
CA SER A 132 15.32 -5.45 -0.02
C SER A 132 15.86 -5.70 -1.44
N GLN A 133 15.08 -5.36 -2.47
CA GLN A 133 15.49 -5.48 -3.88
C GLN A 133 16.50 -4.39 -4.30
N ILE A 134 16.37 -3.14 -3.84
CA ILE A 134 17.19 -2.02 -4.31
C ILE A 134 18.49 -1.84 -3.50
N ILE A 135 18.41 -1.96 -2.18
CA ILE A 135 19.55 -1.70 -1.26
C ILE A 135 20.06 -2.97 -0.57
N GLY A 136 19.40 -4.11 -0.78
CA GLY A 136 19.76 -5.39 -0.19
C GLY A 136 19.06 -5.67 1.15
N PRO A 137 18.86 -6.96 1.48
CA PRO A 137 18.02 -7.38 2.60
C PRO A 137 18.59 -6.94 3.98
N ALA A 138 19.91 -6.99 4.16
CA ALA A 138 20.54 -6.63 5.44
C ALA A 138 20.33 -5.15 5.81
N ARG A 139 20.46 -4.26 4.83
CA ARG A 139 20.28 -2.82 5.03
C ARG A 139 18.80 -2.44 5.12
N ALA A 140 17.95 -3.08 4.32
CA ALA A 140 16.51 -2.93 4.43
C ALA A 140 16.03 -3.25 5.86
N HIS A 141 16.48 -4.36 6.44
CA HIS A 141 16.15 -4.74 7.81
C HIS A 141 16.63 -3.74 8.86
N SER A 142 17.83 -3.17 8.71
CA SER A 142 18.37 -2.19 9.67
C SER A 142 17.65 -0.84 9.63
N VAL A 143 17.14 -0.43 8.46
CA VAL A 143 16.30 0.77 8.31
C VAL A 143 14.88 0.50 8.83
N LEU A 144 14.27 -0.62 8.46
CA LEU A 144 12.90 -0.97 8.82
C LEU A 144 12.72 -1.25 10.31
N SER A 145 13.74 -1.83 10.98
CA SER A 145 13.71 -2.03 12.44
C SER A 145 13.66 -0.71 13.23
N LYS A 146 14.04 0.41 12.61
CA LYS A 146 14.00 1.76 13.20
C LYS A 146 12.79 2.58 12.73
N ALA A 147 11.98 2.04 11.82
CA ALA A 147 10.86 2.77 11.24
C ALA A 147 9.70 2.93 12.23
N ALA A 148 9.11 4.13 12.27
CA ALA A 148 7.98 4.42 13.14
C ALA A 148 6.76 3.51 12.82
N PRO A 149 6.06 2.99 13.84
CA PRO A 149 4.92 2.12 13.64
C PRO A 149 3.77 2.86 12.95
N ARG A 150 2.96 2.07 12.24
CA ARG A 150 1.80 2.55 11.49
C ARG A 150 0.71 3.05 12.44
N LYS A 151 0.29 4.31 12.30
CA LYS A 151 -1.00 4.76 12.84
C LYS A 151 -2.11 4.28 11.90
N ALA A 152 -3.02 3.47 12.43
CA ALA A 152 -4.25 3.11 11.75
C ALA A 152 -5.27 4.21 12.04
N ASP A 153 -5.69 4.93 10.99
CA ASP A 153 -6.56 6.09 11.15
C ASP A 153 -8.02 5.64 11.23
N PHE A 154 -8.65 5.87 12.39
CA PHE A 154 -10.05 5.54 12.74
C PHE A 154 -11.08 6.00 11.69
N LEU A 155 -10.82 7.12 11.01
CA LEU A 155 -11.66 7.69 9.96
C LEU A 155 -11.95 6.70 8.80
N HIS A 156 -11.07 5.73 8.57
CA HIS A 156 -11.22 4.72 7.52
C HIS A 156 -12.23 3.62 7.89
N GLY A 157 -12.40 3.33 9.18
CA GLY A 157 -13.44 2.41 9.66
C GLY A 157 -14.84 2.97 9.39
N LEU A 158 -15.02 4.28 9.59
CA LEU A 158 -16.26 4.98 9.27
C LEU A 158 -16.57 4.94 7.77
N LEU A 159 -15.57 5.16 6.93
CA LEU A 159 -15.72 5.12 5.47
C LEU A 159 -16.14 3.72 4.99
N LEU A 160 -15.55 2.66 5.55
CA LEU A 160 -15.97 1.28 5.30
C LEU A 160 -17.41 1.00 5.76
N PHE A 161 -17.79 1.50 6.94
CA PHE A 161 -19.16 1.35 7.45
C PHE A 161 -20.20 2.03 6.53
N VAL A 162 -19.95 3.28 6.15
CA VAL A 162 -20.82 4.03 5.22
C VAL A 162 -20.88 3.34 3.85
N SER A 163 -19.75 2.77 3.40
CA SER A 163 -19.68 2.01 2.15
C SER A 163 -20.58 0.76 2.18
N PHE A 164 -20.75 0.10 3.31
CA PHE A 164 -21.67 -1.04 3.41
C PHE A 164 -23.13 -0.61 3.61
N ALA A 165 -23.37 0.46 4.39
CA ALA A 165 -24.72 0.87 4.77
C ALA A 165 -25.53 1.47 3.60
N LEU A 166 -24.90 2.25 2.72
CA LEU A 166 -25.56 2.92 1.60
C LEU A 166 -26.21 1.98 0.57
N PRO A 167 -25.49 1.01 -0.03
CA PRO A 167 -26.07 0.12 -1.04
C PRO A 167 -27.10 -0.83 -0.43
N VAL A 168 -26.89 -1.29 0.82
CA VAL A 168 -27.90 -2.09 1.55
C VAL A 168 -29.17 -1.27 1.78
N GLY A 169 -29.03 0.00 2.19
CA GLY A 169 -30.15 0.91 2.37
C GLY A 169 -30.92 1.19 1.07
N LEU A 170 -30.21 1.44 -0.03
CA LEU A 170 -30.82 1.67 -1.35
C LEU A 170 -31.53 0.42 -1.88
N PHE A 171 -30.91 -0.76 -1.74
CA PHE A 171 -31.53 -2.02 -2.13
C PHE A 171 -32.80 -2.28 -1.30
N PHE A 172 -32.73 -2.10 0.01
CA PHE A 172 -33.88 -2.25 0.90
C PHE A 172 -35.01 -1.27 0.54
N ALA A 173 -34.67 0.01 0.31
CA ALA A 173 -35.64 1.03 -0.12
C ALA A 173 -36.31 0.68 -1.46
N LEU A 174 -35.55 0.16 -2.43
CA LEU A 174 -36.09 -0.31 -3.71
C LEU A 174 -37.06 -1.48 -3.51
N VAL A 175 -36.67 -2.50 -2.74
CA VAL A 175 -37.50 -3.67 -2.45
C VAL A 175 -38.79 -3.27 -1.76
N VAL A 176 -38.72 -2.42 -0.73
CA VAL A 176 -39.90 -1.89 -0.02
C VAL A 176 -40.80 -1.10 -0.98
N THR A 177 -40.23 -0.23 -1.81
CA THR A 177 -41.00 0.57 -2.78
C THR A 177 -41.72 -0.31 -3.80
N VAL A 178 -41.07 -1.38 -4.27
CA VAL A 178 -41.70 -2.35 -5.20
C VAL A 178 -42.77 -3.18 -4.51
N ALA A 179 -42.54 -3.60 -3.26
CA ALA A 179 -43.50 -4.38 -2.48
C ALA A 179 -44.76 -3.57 -2.12
N LEU A 180 -44.61 -2.27 -1.83
CA LEU A 180 -45.73 -1.36 -1.54
C LEU A 180 -46.51 -0.94 -2.79
N ARG A 181 -45.95 -1.14 -3.99
CA ARG A 181 -46.61 -0.85 -5.27
C ARG A 181 -47.31 -2.06 -5.89
N ARG A 182 -47.18 -3.25 -5.28
CA ARG A 182 -47.89 -4.48 -5.66
C ARG A 182 -49.07 -4.70 -4.74
#